data_AF-A0A8J3L7R8-F1
#
_entry.id   AF-A0A8J3L7R8-F1
#
_cell.length_a   1.000
_cell.length_b   1.000
_cell.length_c   1.000
_cell.angle_alpha   90.00
_cell.angle_beta   90.00
_cell.angle_gamma   90.00
#
_symmetry.space_group_name_H-M   'P 1'
#
loop_
_entity.id
_entity.type
_entity.pdbx_description
1 polymer ?
#
loop_
_entity_poly.entity_id
_entity_poly.type
_entity_poly.pdbx_seq_one_letter_code
_entity_poly.pdbx_strand_id
1 'polypeptide(L)'
;MSYPPPYDPNQAQPPAYDPNQPPPPAWQPNQPPAYGTPAYGTPAYGTPVQPPKKSKTGLIVGIILGVVLLLCVVCGGGAYYLFYKAGEAIDELPDMIPSVGVATGDATGSHSVRYAVEGTGQALITYSQGPGNTQSETVTLPWTKNFTLDSDSFGLSIIAFRSPGSDANLTGCSISVDGTERQKRDGTGTSATCISVFVAG
;
A
#
# COMPACT_ATOMS: atom_id res chain seq x y z
N MET A 1 45.76 3.35 -20.36
CA MET A 1 45.19 2.66 -19.19
C MET A 1 43.77 3.17 -19.04
N SER A 2 42.78 2.37 -19.44
CA SER A 2 41.36 2.77 -19.37
C SER A 2 40.84 2.53 -17.95
N TYR A 3 40.26 3.55 -17.34
CA TYR A 3 39.66 3.45 -16.02
C TYR A 3 38.37 2.61 -16.08
N PRO A 4 38.09 1.78 -15.05
CA PRO A 4 36.80 1.09 -14.95
C PRO A 4 35.67 2.11 -14.74
N PRO A 5 34.47 1.85 -15.28
CA PRO A 5 33.33 2.75 -15.12
C PRO A 5 32.87 2.82 -13.64
N PRO A 6 32.24 3.94 -13.22
CA PRO A 6 31.66 4.08 -11.89
C PRO A 6 30.57 3.04 -11.64
N TYR A 7 30.53 2.49 -10.42
CA TYR A 7 29.50 1.55 -9.98
C TYR A 7 28.14 2.24 -9.89
N ASP A 8 27.13 1.71 -10.62
CA ASP A 8 25.74 2.16 -10.55
C ASP A 8 24.92 1.17 -9.68
N PRO A 9 24.46 1.59 -8.48
CA PRO A 9 23.69 0.73 -7.58
C PRO A 9 22.29 0.38 -8.09
N ASN A 10 21.81 0.99 -9.18
CA ASN A 10 20.52 0.68 -9.81
C ASN A 10 20.63 -0.24 -11.02
N GLN A 11 21.83 -0.73 -11.36
CA GLN A 11 21.93 -1.82 -12.33
C GLN A 11 21.34 -3.09 -11.73
N ALA A 12 20.13 -3.42 -12.18
CA ALA A 12 19.51 -4.71 -11.91
C ALA A 12 20.51 -5.83 -12.26
N GLN A 13 20.88 -6.62 -11.26
CA GLN A 13 21.72 -7.80 -11.50
C GLN A 13 21.04 -8.70 -12.53
N PRO A 14 21.76 -9.18 -13.55
CA PRO A 14 21.21 -10.18 -14.46
C PRO A 14 20.81 -11.42 -13.64
N PRO A 15 19.66 -12.05 -13.94
CA PRO A 15 19.22 -13.24 -13.24
C PRO A 15 20.30 -14.32 -13.29
N ALA A 16 20.52 -14.98 -12.16
CA ALA A 16 21.45 -16.10 -12.07
C ALA A 16 21.02 -17.19 -13.06
N TYR A 17 21.98 -17.67 -13.86
CA TYR A 17 21.76 -18.76 -14.81
C TYR A 17 21.36 -20.03 -14.05
N ASP A 18 20.13 -20.51 -14.28
CA ASP A 18 19.65 -21.80 -13.78
C ASP A 18 19.91 -22.89 -14.85
N PRO A 19 20.84 -23.83 -14.61
CA PRO A 19 21.15 -24.90 -15.56
C PRO A 19 20.00 -25.89 -15.80
N ASN A 20 18.94 -25.87 -14.98
CA ASN A 20 17.83 -26.81 -15.07
C ASN A 20 16.59 -26.23 -15.79
N GLN A 21 16.69 -25.05 -16.40
CA GLN A 21 15.56 -24.47 -17.10
C GLN A 21 15.25 -25.25 -18.40
N PRO A 22 14.02 -25.76 -18.59
CA PRO A 22 13.64 -26.45 -19.82
C PRO A 22 13.74 -25.53 -21.04
N PRO A 23 14.22 -26.02 -22.21
CA PRO A 23 14.29 -25.21 -23.41
C PRO A 23 12.89 -24.72 -23.82
N PRO A 24 12.76 -23.46 -24.32
CA PRO A 24 11.48 -22.92 -24.73
C PRO A 24 10.88 -23.71 -25.92
N PRO A 25 9.54 -23.78 -26.04
CA PRO A 25 8.88 -24.54 -27.10
C PRO A 25 9.24 -24.03 -28.50
N ALA A 26 9.47 -24.96 -29.43
CA ALA A 26 9.69 -24.64 -30.83
C ALA A 26 8.42 -24.03 -31.45
N TRP A 27 8.57 -22.88 -32.10
CA TRP A 27 7.51 -22.21 -32.86
C TRP A 27 6.96 -23.12 -33.97
N GLN A 28 5.65 -23.39 -33.95
CA GLN A 28 4.96 -24.08 -35.05
C GLN A 28 4.57 -23.08 -36.16
N PRO A 29 4.89 -23.35 -37.43
CA PRO A 29 4.48 -22.54 -38.56
C PRO A 29 2.95 -22.58 -38.78
N ASN A 30 2.39 -21.39 -38.90
CA ASN A 30 0.99 -21.10 -39.21
C ASN A 30 0.61 -21.66 -40.59
N GLN A 31 -0.43 -22.51 -40.68
CA GLN A 31 -0.93 -23.05 -41.95
C GLN A 31 -1.91 -22.08 -42.63
N PRO A 32 -1.88 -21.93 -43.97
CA PRO A 32 -2.80 -21.05 -44.71
C PRO A 32 -4.22 -21.64 -44.84
N PRO A 33 -5.26 -20.80 -44.92
CA PRO A 33 -6.65 -21.23 -45.00
C PRO A 33 -7.01 -21.82 -46.38
N ALA A 34 -7.75 -22.94 -46.33
CA ALA A 34 -8.25 -23.66 -47.48
C ALA A 34 -9.42 -22.92 -48.18
N TYR A 35 -9.33 -22.85 -49.51
CA TYR A 35 -10.29 -22.21 -50.41
C TYR A 35 -11.35 -23.23 -50.87
N GLY A 36 -12.64 -22.90 -50.74
CA GLY A 36 -13.74 -23.83 -51.08
C GLY A 36 -15.06 -23.15 -51.51
N THR A 37 -15.25 -23.11 -52.84
CA THR A 37 -16.47 -23.33 -53.67
C THR A 37 -17.82 -22.59 -53.43
N PRO A 38 -18.45 -22.04 -54.49
CA PRO A 38 -19.80 -21.43 -54.46
C PRO A 38 -20.94 -22.47 -54.56
N ALA A 39 -21.95 -22.32 -53.70
CA ALA A 39 -23.17 -23.14 -53.70
C ALA A 39 -24.27 -22.51 -54.58
N TYR A 40 -24.76 -23.31 -55.53
CA TYR A 40 -25.76 -22.98 -56.55
C TYR A 40 -27.19 -23.00 -55.97
N GLY A 41 -28.05 -22.10 -56.46
CA GLY A 41 -29.31 -21.69 -55.82
C GLY A 41 -30.48 -22.67 -55.81
N THR A 42 -31.50 -22.30 -55.04
CA THR A 42 -32.84 -22.91 -55.02
C THR A 42 -33.93 -21.84 -54.87
N PRO A 43 -35.17 -22.09 -55.36
CA PRO A 43 -36.17 -21.05 -55.63
C PRO A 43 -37.03 -20.67 -54.41
N ALA A 44 -37.40 -19.38 -54.37
CA ALA A 44 -38.25 -18.77 -53.35
C ALA A 44 -39.73 -19.18 -53.51
N TYR A 45 -40.31 -19.71 -52.45
CA TYR A 45 -41.75 -19.99 -52.32
C TYR A 45 -42.35 -19.06 -51.26
N GLY A 46 -43.39 -18.31 -51.63
CA GLY A 46 -44.07 -17.34 -50.78
C GLY A 46 -44.81 -17.99 -49.60
N THR A 47 -44.79 -17.31 -48.46
CA THR A 47 -45.45 -17.75 -47.22
C THR A 47 -46.70 -16.91 -46.90
N PRO A 48 -47.73 -17.52 -46.29
CA PRO A 48 -49.03 -16.91 -46.03
C PRO A 48 -49.01 -15.88 -44.88
N VAL A 49 -49.93 -14.91 -44.97
CA VAL A 49 -50.13 -13.82 -43.99
C VAL A 49 -50.56 -14.40 -42.64
N GLN A 50 -49.72 -14.21 -41.61
CA GLN A 50 -49.98 -14.65 -40.23
C GLN A 50 -51.00 -13.72 -39.53
N PRO A 51 -51.95 -14.27 -38.74
CA PRO A 51 -52.88 -13.45 -37.96
C PRO A 51 -52.18 -12.61 -36.87
N PRO A 52 -52.75 -11.45 -36.49
CA PRO A 52 -52.08 -10.48 -35.62
C PRO A 52 -51.79 -11.06 -34.22
N LYS A 53 -50.50 -11.10 -33.87
CA LYS A 53 -50.03 -11.54 -32.56
C LYS A 53 -50.49 -10.54 -31.50
N LYS A 54 -51.32 -10.98 -30.55
CA LYS A 54 -51.65 -10.19 -29.35
C LYS A 54 -50.36 -9.87 -28.60
N SER A 55 -50.05 -8.58 -28.50
CA SER A 55 -48.80 -8.09 -27.92
C SER A 55 -48.85 -8.21 -26.40
N LYS A 56 -47.88 -8.93 -25.82
CA LYS A 56 -47.67 -9.00 -24.35
C LYS A 56 -47.01 -7.73 -23.78
N THR A 57 -47.08 -6.62 -24.51
CA THR A 57 -46.38 -5.35 -24.21
C THR A 57 -46.68 -4.86 -22.81
N GLY A 58 -47.94 -4.93 -22.33
CA GLY A 58 -48.29 -4.53 -20.97
C GLY A 58 -47.63 -5.35 -19.87
N LEU A 59 -47.43 -6.65 -20.09
CA LEU A 59 -46.75 -7.54 -19.15
C LEU A 59 -45.23 -7.28 -19.13
N ILE A 60 -44.65 -6.99 -20.29
CA ILE A 60 -43.23 -6.65 -20.41
C ILE A 60 -42.94 -5.31 -19.70
N VAL A 61 -43.79 -4.30 -19.89
CA VAL A 61 -43.63 -3.00 -19.23
C VAL A 61 -43.77 -3.12 -17.70
N GLY A 62 -44.70 -3.94 -17.21
CA GLY A 62 -44.85 -4.18 -15.77
C GLY A 62 -43.62 -4.84 -15.14
N ILE A 63 -43.00 -5.82 -15.82
CA ILE A 63 -41.78 -6.49 -15.33
C ILE A 63 -40.60 -5.51 -15.31
N ILE A 64 -40.42 -4.69 -16.35
CA ILE A 64 -39.32 -3.72 -16.40
C ILE A 64 -39.42 -2.72 -15.25
N LEU A 65 -40.62 -2.17 -14.99
CA LEU A 65 -40.84 -1.25 -13.87
C LEU A 65 -40.56 -1.91 -12.51
N GLY A 66 -41.00 -3.16 -12.32
CA GLY A 66 -40.71 -3.92 -11.11
C GLY A 66 -39.22 -4.16 -10.88
N VAL A 67 -38.48 -4.54 -11.93
CA VAL A 67 -37.04 -4.77 -11.85
C VAL A 67 -36.27 -3.48 -11.58
N VAL A 68 -36.65 -2.37 -12.21
CA VAL A 68 -35.99 -1.06 -11.97
C VAL A 68 -36.23 -0.60 -10.54
N LEU A 69 -37.45 -0.72 -10.01
CA LEU A 69 -37.72 -0.39 -8.60
C LEU A 69 -36.93 -1.29 -7.64
N LEU A 70 -36.89 -2.59 -7.89
CA LEU A 70 -36.12 -3.53 -7.08
C LEU A 70 -34.62 -3.20 -7.10
N LEU A 71 -34.08 -2.88 -8.27
CA LEU A 71 -32.68 -2.51 -8.44
C LEU A 71 -32.37 -1.18 -7.74
N CYS A 72 -33.27 -0.19 -7.80
CA CYS A 72 -33.14 1.06 -7.05
C CYS A 72 -33.15 0.84 -5.53
N VAL A 73 -33.99 -0.07 -5.01
CA VAL A 73 -34.04 -0.40 -3.58
C VAL A 73 -32.79 -1.17 -3.14
N VAL A 74 -32.31 -2.12 -3.94
CA VAL A 74 -31.10 -2.90 -3.63
C VAL A 74 -29.84 -2.04 -3.73
N CYS A 75 -29.70 -1.24 -4.79
CA CYS A 75 -28.54 -0.35 -4.95
C CYS A 75 -28.60 0.83 -3.96
N GLY A 76 -29.76 1.46 -3.77
CA GLY A 76 -29.91 2.60 -2.86
C GLY A 76 -29.82 2.18 -1.39
N GLY A 77 -30.53 1.12 -1.00
CA GLY A 77 -30.50 0.58 0.36
C GLY A 77 -29.16 -0.06 0.72
N GLY A 78 -28.55 -0.78 -0.23
CA GLY A 78 -27.21 -1.36 -0.05
C GLY A 78 -26.13 -0.30 0.09
N ALA A 79 -26.14 0.73 -0.77
CA ALA A 79 -25.21 1.85 -0.65
C ALA A 79 -25.43 2.63 0.65
N TYR A 80 -26.68 2.91 1.03
CA TYR A 80 -26.99 3.60 2.28
C TYR A 80 -26.53 2.82 3.52
N TYR A 81 -26.76 1.50 3.55
CA TYR A 81 -26.31 0.63 4.64
C TYR A 81 -24.78 0.54 4.72
N LEU A 82 -24.10 0.43 3.57
CA LEU A 82 -22.64 0.44 3.50
C LEU A 82 -22.04 1.80 3.92
N PHE A 83 -22.66 2.92 3.53
CA PHE A 83 -22.23 4.25 3.97
C PHE A 83 -22.44 4.46 5.48
N TYR A 84 -23.55 3.96 6.05
CA TYR A 84 -23.78 4.05 7.49
C TYR A 84 -22.78 3.20 8.29
N LYS A 85 -22.43 2.01 7.79
CA LYS A 85 -21.38 1.15 8.36
C LYS A 85 -19.97 1.71 8.16
N ALA A 86 -19.71 2.41 7.06
CA ALA A 86 -18.42 3.03 6.79
C ALA A 86 -18.15 4.24 7.69
N GLY A 87 -19.19 4.94 8.18
CA GLY A 87 -19.04 6.05 9.12
C GLY A 87 -18.29 5.67 10.41
N GLU A 88 -18.53 4.47 10.95
CA GLU A 88 -17.82 3.98 12.15
C GLU A 88 -16.35 3.61 11.88
N ALA A 89 -15.99 3.32 10.63
CA ALA A 89 -14.61 2.94 10.25
C ALA A 89 -13.72 4.14 9.91
N ILE A 90 -14.27 5.36 9.84
CA ILE A 90 -13.50 6.57 9.51
C ILE A 90 -12.89 7.22 10.75
N ASP A 91 -13.44 6.99 11.94
CA ASP A 91 -12.84 7.46 13.20
C ASP A 91 -11.54 6.70 13.55
N GLU A 92 -11.29 5.52 12.97
CA GLU A 92 -10.04 4.74 13.14
C GLU A 92 -9.02 4.94 11.99
N LEU A 93 -9.34 5.74 10.96
CA LEU A 93 -8.43 5.98 9.84
C LEU A 93 -7.26 6.97 10.06
N PRO A 94 -7.19 7.84 11.09
CA PRO A 94 -6.06 8.77 11.19
C PRO A 94 -4.73 8.12 11.62
N ASP A 95 -4.73 6.89 12.15
CA ASP A 95 -3.53 6.29 12.75
C ASP A 95 -2.59 5.57 11.77
N MET A 96 -3.05 5.23 10.56
CA MET A 96 -2.21 4.51 9.59
C MET A 96 -1.35 5.40 8.70
N ILE A 97 -1.59 6.71 8.69
CA ILE A 97 -0.69 7.63 7.97
C ILE A 97 0.46 7.97 8.92
N PRO A 98 1.72 7.71 8.53
CA PRO A 98 2.84 8.31 9.23
C PRO A 98 2.78 9.83 9.01
N SER A 99 1.99 10.57 9.81
CA SER A 99 2.25 11.97 10.16
C SER A 99 3.75 12.17 10.42
N VAL A 100 4.41 12.70 9.40
CA VAL A 100 5.77 13.21 9.49
C VAL A 100 5.62 14.62 10.04
N GLY A 101 5.99 14.81 11.30
CA GLY A 101 6.09 16.15 11.87
C GLY A 101 7.21 16.91 11.16
N VAL A 102 6.87 17.96 10.41
CA VAL A 102 7.84 18.94 9.94
C VAL A 102 7.88 20.05 10.97
N ALA A 103 8.95 20.10 11.76
CA ALA A 103 9.18 21.19 12.69
C ALA A 103 10.00 22.27 11.98
N THR A 104 9.38 23.43 11.72
CA THR A 104 10.05 24.63 11.23
C THR A 104 10.46 25.51 12.40
N GLY A 105 11.75 25.83 12.52
CA GLY A 105 12.29 26.73 13.56
C GLY A 105 13.59 26.20 14.19
N ASP A 106 14.47 27.12 14.59
CA ASP A 106 15.75 26.96 15.33
C ASP A 106 16.38 25.56 15.25
N ALA A 107 16.60 25.07 14.04
CA ALA A 107 17.30 23.81 13.79
C ALA A 107 18.82 24.02 13.66
N THR A 108 19.33 25.23 13.95
CA THR A 108 20.74 25.57 13.77
C THR A 108 21.57 25.18 14.98
N GLY A 109 22.70 24.51 14.74
CA GLY A 109 23.68 24.18 15.77
C GLY A 109 23.54 22.80 16.40
N SER A 110 23.86 22.73 17.69
CA SER A 110 23.95 21.48 18.46
C SER A 110 22.63 21.19 19.16
N HIS A 111 22.07 20.01 18.94
CA HIS A 111 20.78 19.59 19.47
C HIS A 111 20.91 18.35 20.35
N SER A 112 20.24 18.36 21.50
CA SER A 112 20.11 17.19 22.37
C SER A 112 18.88 16.39 21.96
N VAL A 113 19.09 15.20 21.40
CA VAL A 113 18.03 14.32 20.93
C VAL A 113 17.78 13.20 21.93
N ARG A 114 16.50 12.96 22.23
CA ARG A 114 16.04 11.82 23.04
C ARG A 114 15.04 10.99 22.25
N TYR A 115 15.34 9.72 22.10
CA TYR A 115 14.39 8.70 21.67
C TYR A 115 13.86 7.93 22.86
N ALA A 116 12.57 7.63 22.86
CA ALA A 116 11.94 6.72 23.80
C ALA A 116 11.04 5.73 23.06
N VAL A 117 11.06 4.47 23.51
CA VAL A 117 10.13 3.43 23.07
C VAL A 117 9.50 2.81 24.30
N GLU A 118 8.18 2.83 24.33
CA GLU A 118 7.35 2.33 25.42
C GLU A 118 6.83 0.94 25.07
N GLY A 119 6.74 0.08 26.08
CA GLY A 119 6.24 -1.28 25.92
C GLY A 119 6.86 -2.24 26.91
N THR A 120 6.68 -3.53 26.65
CA THR A 120 7.24 -4.64 27.43
C THR A 120 7.93 -5.65 26.51
N GLY A 121 8.80 -6.50 27.07
CA GLY A 121 9.49 -7.58 26.35
C GLY A 121 10.70 -7.09 25.54
N GLN A 122 11.20 -7.94 24.64
CA GLN A 122 12.37 -7.65 23.80
C GLN A 122 11.98 -7.13 22.42
N ALA A 123 12.56 -6.00 22.03
CA ALA A 123 12.35 -5.39 20.72
C ALA A 123 13.67 -5.19 19.98
N LEU A 124 13.63 -5.29 18.65
CA LEU A 124 14.67 -4.77 17.77
C LEU A 124 14.35 -3.31 17.47
N ILE A 125 15.25 -2.40 17.84
CA ILE A 125 15.13 -0.97 17.57
C ILE A 125 16.13 -0.60 16.49
N THR A 126 15.66 0.12 15.47
CA THR A 126 16.50 0.77 14.44
C THR A 126 16.26 2.27 14.51
N TYR A 127 17.32 3.06 14.59
CA TYR A 127 17.22 4.51 14.77
C TYR A 127 18.34 5.28 14.09
N SER A 128 18.07 6.55 13.75
CA SER A 128 19.06 7.45 13.14
C SER A 128 19.77 8.30 14.20
N GLN A 129 21.09 8.45 14.11
CA GLN A 129 21.88 9.37 14.95
C GLN A 129 22.40 10.58 14.14
N GLY A 130 21.71 10.95 13.06
CA GLY A 130 22.11 12.00 12.14
C GLY A 130 22.14 11.54 10.68
N PRO A 131 22.50 12.44 9.75
CA PRO A 131 22.53 12.14 8.32
C PRO A 131 23.42 10.93 8.00
N GLY A 132 22.84 9.88 7.43
CA GLY A 132 23.55 8.67 7.02
C GLY A 132 24.04 7.76 8.15
N ASN A 133 23.70 8.06 9.42
CA ASN A 133 24.08 7.24 10.56
C ASN A 133 22.86 6.52 11.13
N THR A 134 22.72 5.23 10.80
CA THR A 134 21.66 4.36 11.32
C THR A 134 22.26 3.29 12.22
N GLN A 135 21.62 3.03 13.35
CA GLN A 135 22.00 2.03 14.33
C GLN A 135 20.86 1.05 14.54
N SER A 136 21.19 -0.20 14.85
CA SER A 136 20.21 -1.24 15.20
C SER A 136 20.68 -2.02 16.42
N GLU A 137 19.79 -2.24 17.39
CA GLU A 137 20.08 -3.01 18.60
C GLU A 137 18.84 -3.74 19.13
N THR A 138 19.05 -4.93 19.71
CA THR A 138 17.99 -5.65 20.42
C THR A 138 18.03 -5.27 21.90
N VAL A 139 16.90 -4.83 22.43
CA VAL A 139 16.80 -4.26 23.78
C VAL A 139 15.55 -4.74 24.52
N THR A 140 15.56 -4.63 25.84
CA THR A 140 14.39 -4.83 26.69
C THR A 140 13.66 -3.51 26.88
N LEU A 141 12.34 -3.48 26.69
CA LEU A 141 11.49 -2.30 26.87
C LEU A 141 11.09 -2.08 28.35
N PRO A 142 10.88 -0.83 28.78
CA PRO A 142 10.97 0.41 28.01
C PRO A 142 12.43 0.84 27.75
N TRP A 143 12.67 1.49 26.63
CA TRP A 143 14.02 1.90 26.20
C TRP A 143 14.11 3.40 25.94
N THR A 144 15.27 3.99 26.21
CA THR A 144 15.56 5.40 25.95
C THR A 144 17.00 5.56 25.47
N LYS A 145 17.21 6.47 24.51
CA LYS A 145 18.54 6.85 24.01
C LYS A 145 18.66 8.36 23.92
N ASN A 146 19.77 8.89 24.43
CA ASN A 146 20.14 10.28 24.29
C ASN A 146 21.41 10.40 23.45
N PHE A 147 21.48 11.36 22.56
CA PHE A 147 22.68 11.72 21.81
C PHE A 147 22.63 13.20 21.40
N THR A 148 23.78 13.74 21.01
CA THR A 148 23.89 15.11 20.51
C THR A 148 24.09 15.05 18.99
N LEU A 149 23.46 15.99 18.29
CA LEU A 149 23.58 16.13 16.85
C LEU A 149 23.96 17.57 16.52
N ASP A 150 25.06 17.75 15.77
CA ASP A 150 25.51 19.05 15.28
C ASP A 150 25.13 19.18 13.79
N SER A 151 23.95 19.71 13.51
CA SER A 151 23.46 19.88 12.13
C SER A 151 22.34 20.90 12.04
N ASP A 152 22.38 21.74 11.00
CA ASP A 152 21.36 22.76 10.75
C ASP A 152 20.07 22.20 10.13
N SER A 153 20.11 20.97 9.61
CA SER A 153 18.95 20.28 9.05
C SER A 153 19.14 18.77 9.19
N PHE A 154 18.12 18.08 9.68
CA PHE A 154 18.23 16.66 9.97
C PHE A 154 16.89 15.94 10.03
N GLY A 155 16.91 14.67 9.66
CA GLY A 155 15.82 13.74 9.86
C GLY A 155 16.10 12.85 11.06
N LEU A 156 15.10 12.67 11.92
CA LEU A 156 15.11 11.74 13.03
C LEU A 156 14.08 10.64 12.75
N SER A 157 14.51 9.39 12.87
CA SER A 157 13.64 8.22 12.77
C SER A 157 13.99 7.22 13.85
N ILE A 158 12.96 6.68 14.49
CA ILE A 158 13.07 5.50 15.33
C ILE A 158 11.95 4.52 14.97
N ILE A 159 12.34 3.27 14.75
CA ILE A 159 11.47 2.17 14.39
C ILE A 159 11.76 1.04 15.34
N ALA A 160 10.74 0.53 16.01
CA ALA A 160 10.84 -0.60 16.92
C ALA A 160 9.92 -1.72 16.45
N PHE A 161 10.43 -2.95 16.45
CA PHE A 161 9.69 -4.16 16.13
C PHE A 161 9.86 -5.18 17.24
N ARG A 162 8.82 -5.98 17.50
CA ARG A 162 8.93 -7.16 18.36
C ARG A 162 10.00 -8.12 17.83
N SER A 163 10.91 -8.57 18.68
CA SER A 163 11.91 -9.57 18.31
C SER A 163 11.24 -10.93 17.99
N PRO A 164 11.70 -11.71 16.99
CA PRO A 164 11.14 -13.02 16.70
C PRO A 164 11.13 -13.93 17.94
N GLY A 165 9.98 -14.52 18.24
CA GLY A 165 9.81 -15.41 19.41
C GLY A 165 9.71 -14.70 20.76
N SER A 166 9.73 -13.36 20.81
CA SER A 166 9.46 -12.61 22.04
C SER A 166 7.96 -12.36 22.25
N ASP A 167 7.58 -12.15 23.50
CA ASP A 167 6.27 -11.72 23.96
C ASP A 167 6.14 -10.18 24.02
N ALA A 168 6.95 -9.46 23.24
CA ALA A 168 7.00 -8.00 23.34
C ALA A 168 5.68 -7.35 22.92
N ASN A 169 5.30 -6.30 23.65
CA ASN A 169 4.14 -5.48 23.41
C ASN A 169 4.57 -4.01 23.34
N LEU A 170 4.63 -3.46 22.13
CA LEU A 170 5.05 -2.07 21.89
C LEU A 170 3.85 -1.13 22.02
N THR A 171 3.89 -0.23 23.01
CA THR A 171 2.79 0.70 23.32
C THR A 171 2.98 2.08 22.72
N GLY A 172 4.21 2.47 22.38
CA GLY A 172 4.44 3.77 21.73
C GLY A 172 5.92 4.11 21.50
N CYS A 173 6.14 5.24 20.84
CA CYS A 173 7.45 5.87 20.73
C CYS A 173 7.33 7.39 20.86
N SER A 174 8.44 8.04 21.19
CA SER A 174 8.55 9.49 21.11
C SER A 174 9.95 9.96 20.73
N ILE A 175 10.00 11.15 20.14
CA ILE A 175 11.22 11.89 19.80
C ILE A 175 11.12 13.24 20.49
N SER A 176 12.11 13.56 21.32
CA SER A 176 12.29 14.89 21.91
C SER A 176 13.59 15.52 21.41
N VAL A 177 13.56 16.82 21.17
CA VAL A 177 14.74 17.62 20.79
C VAL A 177 14.80 18.82 21.73
N ASP A 178 15.96 19.01 22.38
CA ASP A 178 16.22 20.06 23.36
C ASP A 178 15.19 20.08 24.49
N GLY A 179 14.82 18.89 24.97
CA GLY A 179 13.83 18.70 26.03
C GLY A 179 12.36 18.88 25.61
N THR A 180 12.10 19.30 24.37
CA THR A 180 10.75 19.46 23.82
C THR A 180 10.33 18.19 23.07
N GLU A 181 9.19 17.58 23.41
CA GLU A 181 8.63 16.48 22.63
C GLU A 181 8.15 16.99 21.27
N ARG A 182 8.73 16.46 20.19
CA ARG A 182 8.46 16.88 18.80
C ARG A 182 7.56 15.89 18.09
N GLN A 183 7.64 14.62 18.47
CA GLN A 183 6.79 13.56 17.96
C GLN A 183 6.48 12.54 19.04
N LYS A 184 5.26 12.03 19.02
CA LYS A 184 4.78 10.92 19.84
C LYS A 184 3.76 10.13 19.05
N ARG A 185 3.83 8.81 19.15
CA ARG A 185 2.91 7.86 18.51
C ARG A 185 2.61 6.70 19.43
N ASP A 186 1.38 6.23 19.34
CA ASP A 186 1.00 4.96 19.92
C ASP A 186 1.51 3.80 19.05
N GLY A 187 1.82 2.70 19.72
CA GLY A 187 2.29 1.47 19.10
C GLY A 187 1.14 0.54 18.74
N THR A 188 1.39 -0.39 17.81
CA THR A 188 0.40 -1.38 17.36
C THR A 188 0.46 -2.68 18.17
N GLY A 189 1.20 -2.68 19.28
CA GLY A 189 1.60 -3.88 20.01
C GLY A 189 2.74 -4.69 19.36
N THR A 190 2.89 -4.63 18.03
CA THR A 190 3.96 -5.35 17.31
C THR A 190 5.05 -4.44 16.75
N SER A 191 4.74 -3.16 16.56
CA SER A 191 5.68 -2.14 16.10
C SER A 191 5.33 -0.76 16.63
N ALA A 192 6.31 0.12 16.74
CA ALA A 192 6.12 1.55 16.96
C ALA A 192 7.10 2.34 16.07
N THR A 193 6.63 3.40 15.41
CA THR A 193 7.45 4.19 14.47
C THR A 193 7.23 5.67 14.70
N CYS A 194 8.31 6.42 14.89
CA CYS A 194 8.30 7.86 15.04
C CYS A 194 9.30 8.48 14.07
N ILE A 195 8.86 9.50 13.33
CA ILE A 195 9.67 10.20 12.33
C ILE A 195 9.43 11.70 12.48
N SER A 196 10.50 12.48 12.57
CA SER A 196 10.46 13.94 12.65
C SER A 196 11.53 14.53 11.74
N VAL A 197 11.20 15.59 11.01
CA VAL A 197 12.13 16.29 10.11
C VAL A 197 12.29 17.73 10.56
N PHE A 198 13.53 18.20 10.62
CA PHE A 198 13.92 19.55 11.00
C PHE A 198 14.68 20.18 9.83
N VAL A 199 14.24 21.38 9.45
CA VAL A 199 14.82 22.15 8.35
C VAL A 199 15.21 23.52 8.88
N ALA A 200 16.42 23.98 8.56
CA ALA A 200 16.85 25.34 8.87
C ALA A 200 15.91 26.35 8.18
N GLY A 201 15.54 27.39 8.92
CA GLY A 201 14.80 28.54 8.40
C GLY A 201 15.69 29.55 7.69
#